data_AF-X0WTW1-F1
#
_entry.id   AF-X0WTW1-F1
#
_cell.length_a   1.000
_cell.length_b   1.000
_cell.length_c   1.000
_cell.angle_alpha   90.00
_cell.angle_beta   90.00
_cell.angle_gamma   90.00
#
_symmetry.space_group_name_H-M   'P 1'
#
loop_
_entity.id
_entity.type
_entity.pdbx_description
1 polymer ?
#
loop_
_entity_poly.entity_id
_entity_poly.type
_entity_poly.pdbx_seq_one_letter_code
_entity_poly.pdbx_strand_id
1 'polypeptide(L)'
;MTETKKSQSNSIGTLNEKTLHADLKWLLSEAHDQLEKRVENFVIDIVRDDLLIEIQTANFTNIRRKLEKLIQNHKVRLVHPI
;
A
#
# COMPACT_ATOMS: atom_id res chain seq x y z
N MET A 1 -26.58 18.94 -35.49
CA MET A 1 -27.40 18.67 -34.29
C MET A 1 -27.32 17.17 -34.05
N THR A 2 -26.85 16.60 -32.95
CA THR A 2 -26.38 17.07 -31.64
C THR A 2 -25.58 15.88 -31.09
N GLU A 3 -24.37 16.13 -30.60
CA GLU A 3 -23.60 15.19 -29.79
C GLU A 3 -24.28 15.04 -28.44
N THR A 4 -24.37 13.81 -27.91
CA THR A 4 -24.73 13.60 -26.51
C THR A 4 -23.58 12.93 -25.78
N LYS A 5 -22.81 13.79 -25.09
CA LYS A 5 -21.74 13.47 -24.14
C LYS A 5 -22.16 12.40 -23.15
N LYS A 6 -21.37 11.32 -23.07
CA LYS A 6 -21.45 10.30 -22.02
C LYS A 6 -20.92 10.90 -20.71
N SER A 7 -21.80 10.96 -19.71
CA SER A 7 -21.49 11.38 -18.34
C SER A 7 -20.31 10.58 -17.78
N GLN A 8 -19.17 11.23 -17.58
CA GLN A 8 -18.07 10.70 -16.81
C GLN A 8 -18.39 10.88 -15.33
N SER A 9 -18.67 9.78 -14.66
CA SER A 9 -18.69 9.71 -13.21
C SER A 9 -17.28 10.01 -12.70
N ASN A 10 -17.11 11.16 -12.04
CA ASN A 10 -15.88 11.52 -11.33
C ASN A 10 -15.56 10.46 -10.28
N SER A 11 -14.58 9.59 -10.59
CA SER A 11 -13.91 8.71 -9.63
C SER A 11 -12.42 9.10 -9.55
N ILE A 12 -12.17 10.40 -9.34
CA ILE A 12 -10.81 10.99 -9.29
C ILE A 12 -10.01 10.56 -8.04
N GLY A 13 -10.57 9.72 -7.17
CA GLY A 13 -9.89 9.23 -5.97
C GLY A 13 -9.21 7.86 -6.07
N THR A 14 -9.45 7.05 -7.11
CA THR A 14 -9.03 5.62 -7.11
C THR A 14 -8.02 5.25 -8.19
N LEU A 15 -7.83 6.08 -9.22
CA LEU A 15 -6.90 5.79 -10.33
C LEU A 15 -5.47 6.28 -10.10
N ASN A 16 -5.26 7.31 -9.27
CA ASN A 16 -3.92 7.82 -8.92
C ASN A 16 -3.37 7.28 -7.57
N GLU A 17 -4.22 6.71 -6.71
CA GLU A 17 -3.76 6.10 -5.44
C GLU A 17 -3.07 4.75 -5.66
N LYS A 18 -3.50 3.99 -6.67
CA LYS A 18 -2.88 2.72 -7.07
C LYS A 18 -1.55 2.90 -7.82
N THR A 19 -1.24 4.10 -8.32
CA THR A 19 0.05 4.36 -8.97
C THR A 19 1.13 4.70 -7.94
N LEU A 20 0.89 5.62 -6.99
CA LEU A 20 1.91 6.00 -6.00
C LEU A 20 2.31 4.84 -5.06
N HIS A 21 1.35 4.05 -4.59
CA HIS A 21 1.66 2.89 -3.74
C HIS A 21 2.50 1.85 -4.50
N ALA A 22 2.14 1.56 -5.75
CA ALA A 22 2.87 0.63 -6.60
C ALA A 22 4.28 1.15 -6.95
N ASP A 23 4.40 2.44 -7.26
CA ASP A 23 5.68 3.09 -7.58
C ASP A 23 6.61 3.08 -6.37
N LEU A 24 6.11 3.41 -5.18
CA LEU A 24 6.86 3.31 -3.94
C LEU A 24 7.25 1.86 -3.63
N LYS A 25 6.34 0.92 -3.85
CA LYS A 25 6.63 -0.51 -3.65
C LYS A 25 7.77 -0.93 -4.56
N TRP A 26 7.70 -0.60 -5.84
CA TRP A 26 8.75 -0.91 -6.81
C TRP A 26 10.08 -0.25 -6.45
N LEU A 27 10.08 1.04 -6.10
CA LEU A 27 11.27 1.80 -5.73
C LEU A 27 11.98 1.24 -4.48
N LEU A 28 11.20 0.76 -3.51
CA LEU A 28 11.71 0.24 -2.24
C LEU A 28 12.10 -1.24 -2.30
N SER A 29 11.64 -1.97 -3.31
CA SER A 29 11.85 -3.41 -3.43
C SER A 29 13.29 -3.74 -3.81
N GLU A 30 13.82 -4.81 -3.23
CA GLU A 30 15.12 -5.41 -3.54
C GLU A 30 14.94 -6.83 -4.08
N ALA A 31 15.95 -7.38 -4.75
CA ALA A 31 15.85 -8.65 -5.48
C ALA A 31 15.49 -9.87 -4.60
N HIS A 32 15.75 -9.81 -3.30
CA HIS A 32 15.47 -10.88 -2.34
C HIS A 32 14.18 -10.66 -1.53
N ASP A 33 13.48 -9.55 -1.77
CA ASP A 33 12.25 -9.24 -1.06
C ASP A 33 11.11 -10.16 -1.50
N GLN A 34 10.23 -10.48 -0.55
CA GLN A 34 8.98 -11.17 -0.84
C GLN A 34 7.85 -10.13 -0.86
N LEU A 35 7.29 -9.89 -2.04
CA LEU A 35 6.24 -8.89 -2.26
C LEU A 35 4.86 -9.47 -2.01
N GLU A 36 3.98 -8.67 -1.42
CA GLU A 36 2.56 -9.01 -1.18
C GLU A 36 2.38 -10.34 -0.44
N LYS A 37 3.32 -10.63 0.47
CA LYS A 37 3.36 -11.90 1.18
C LYS A 37 2.34 -11.91 2.32
N ARG A 38 1.63 -13.02 2.45
CA ARG A 38 0.80 -13.28 3.63
C ARG A 38 1.68 -13.60 4.84
N VAL A 39 1.56 -12.78 5.88
CA VAL A 39 2.15 -13.00 7.20
C VAL A 39 0.99 -13.01 8.20
N GLU A 40 0.78 -14.16 8.84
CA GLU A 40 -0.39 -14.41 9.70
C GLU A 40 -1.71 -14.11 8.96
N ASN A 41 -2.47 -13.13 9.46
CA ASN A 41 -3.77 -12.72 8.92
C ASN A 41 -3.69 -11.48 8.02
N PHE A 42 -2.48 -11.03 7.67
CA PHE A 42 -2.25 -9.81 6.92
C PHE A 42 -1.45 -10.07 5.65
N VAL A 43 -1.69 -9.25 4.62
CA VAL A 43 -0.85 -9.19 3.42
C VAL A 43 0.11 -8.02 3.61
N ILE A 44 1.41 -8.29 3.56
CA ILE A 44 2.49 -7.32 3.77
C ILE A 44 3.02 -6.88 2.41
N ASP A 45 3.26 -5.57 2.23
CA ASP A 45 3.72 -5.04 0.94
C ASP A 45 5.09 -5.60 0.53
N ILE A 46 6.06 -5.54 1.45
CA ILE A 46 7.42 -6.04 1.25
C ILE A 46 7.86 -6.75 2.54
N VAL A 47 8.31 -8.00 2.42
CA VAL A 47 8.96 -8.75 3.50
C VAL A 47 10.44 -8.90 3.18
N ARG A 48 11.28 -8.30 4.02
CA ARG A 48 12.75 -8.32 3.92
C ARG A 48 13.33 -8.95 5.17
N ASP A 49 13.78 -10.19 5.07
CA ASP A 49 14.25 -10.97 6.22
C ASP A 49 13.23 -10.96 7.39
N ASP A 50 13.57 -10.32 8.52
CA ASP A 50 12.73 -10.16 9.71
C ASP A 50 11.95 -8.82 9.76
N LEU A 51 12.04 -8.02 8.70
CA LEU A 51 11.40 -6.72 8.56
C LEU A 51 10.17 -6.79 7.66
N LEU A 52 9.05 -6.32 8.20
CA LEU A 52 7.81 -6.08 7.46
C LEU A 52 7.74 -4.60 7.07
N ILE A 53 7.73 -4.31 5.78
CA ILE A 53 7.60 -2.94 5.27
C ILE A 53 6.19 -2.76 4.72
N GLU A 54 5.52 -1.72 5.20
CA GLU A 54 4.15 -1.33 4.82
C GLU A 54 4.17 0.04 4.19
N ILE A 55 3.50 0.19 3.05
CA ILE A 55 3.42 1.46 2.33
C ILE A 55 2.00 1.99 2.51
N GLN A 56 1.89 3.14 3.16
CA GLN A 56 0.62 3.78 3.43
C GLN A 56 0.60 5.14 2.74
N THR A 57 -0.21 5.29 1.69
CA THR A 57 -0.38 6.56 0.96
C THR A 57 -1.58 7.37 1.46
N ALA A 58 -2.45 6.77 2.28
CA ALA A 58 -3.60 7.43 2.89
C ALA A 58 -3.38 7.69 4.40
N ASN A 59 -4.43 8.11 5.12
CA ASN A 59 -4.34 8.34 6.57
C ASN A 59 -3.93 7.08 7.35
N PHE A 60 -3.35 7.26 8.54
CA PHE A 60 -2.85 6.17 9.38
C PHE A 60 -3.93 5.34 10.07
N THR A 61 -5.17 5.83 10.13
CA THR A 61 -6.27 5.14 10.83
C THR A 61 -6.55 3.77 10.22
N ASN A 62 -6.43 3.65 8.89
CA ASN A 62 -6.70 2.41 8.15
C ASN A 62 -5.70 1.29 8.47
N ILE A 63 -4.45 1.62 8.80
CA ILE A 63 -3.40 0.63 9.06
C ILE A 63 -3.18 0.35 10.55
N ARG A 64 -3.70 1.20 11.44
CA ARG A 64 -3.48 1.11 12.90
C ARG A 64 -3.67 -0.30 13.47
N ARG A 65 -4.82 -0.94 13.23
CA ARG A 65 -5.13 -2.29 13.75
C ARG A 65 -4.16 -3.36 13.25
N LYS A 66 -3.65 -3.20 12.02
CA LYS A 66 -2.66 -4.10 11.44
C LYS A 66 -1.31 -3.92 12.12
N LEU A 67 -0.85 -2.68 12.26
CA LEU A 67 0.41 -2.37 12.95
C LEU A 67 0.39 -2.86 14.41
N GLU A 68 -0.67 -2.58 15.18
CA GLU A 68 -0.80 -3.00 16.58
C GLU A 68 -0.61 -4.51 16.78
N LYS A 69 -0.98 -5.35 15.80
CA LYS A 69 -0.74 -6.80 15.86
C LYS A 69 0.66 -7.18 15.38
N LEU A 70 1.11 -6.62 14.26
CA LEU A 70 2.39 -6.99 13.67
C LEU A 70 3.59 -6.62 14.56
N ILE A 71 3.55 -5.44 15.20
CA ILE A 71 4.66 -4.97 16.06
C ILE A 71 4.88 -5.84 17.31
N GLN A 72 3.94 -6.72 17.66
CA GLN A 72 4.10 -7.61 18.81
C GLN A 72 5.17 -8.66 18.57
N ASN A 73 5.34 -9.12 17.33
CA ASN A 73 6.20 -10.25 16.98
C ASN A 73 7.19 -9.93 15.84
N HIS A 74 7.05 -8.80 15.16
CA HIS A 74 7.80 -8.47 13.96
C HIS A 74 8.37 -7.05 14.02
N LYS A 75 9.53 -6.82 13.38
CA LYS A 75 9.99 -5.46 13.08
C LYS A 75 9.11 -4.91 11.97
N VAL A 76 8.58 -3.71 12.16
CA VAL A 76 7.71 -3.07 11.17
C VAL A 76 8.25 -1.71 10.78
N ARG A 77 8.36 -1.44 9.48
CA ARG A 77 8.64 -0.12 8.92
C ARG A 77 7.42 0.36 8.15
N LEU A 78 6.82 1.46 8.61
CA LEU A 78 5.78 2.15 7.87
C LEU A 78 6.41 3.24 6.99
N VAL A 79 6.12 3.21 5.69
CA VAL A 79 6.51 4.24 4.74
C VAL A 79 5.29 5.08 4.38
N HIS A 80 5.42 6.39 4.53
CA HIS A 80 4.38 7.37 4.18
C HIS A 80 5.03 8.54 3.43
N PRO A 81 4.52 8.92 2.24
CA PRO A 81 5.00 10.10 1.52
C PRO A 81 4.59 11.39 2.26
N ILE A 82 5.44 12.44 2.21
CA ILE A 82 5.22 13.78 2.82
C ILE A 82 5.10 14.87 1.77
#